data_AF-A0A6N2DCL6-F1
#
_entry.id   AF-A0A6N2DCL6-F1
#
_cell.length_a   1.000
_cell.length_b   1.000
_cell.length_c   1.000
_cell.angle_alpha   90.00
_cell.angle_beta   90.00
_cell.angle_gamma   90.00
#
_symmetry.space_group_name_H-M   'P 1'
#
loop_
_entity.id
_entity.type
_entity.pdbx_description
1 polymer ?
#
loop_
_entity_poly.entity_id
_entity_poly.type
_entity_poly.pdbx_seq_one_letter_code
_entity_poly.pdbx_strand_id
1 'polypeptide(L)'
;MKRRRNERIREAVDNVRRLEARGIPKDQLHDAGRKALAPIREDHELWARCFGHVQEGEFDEAIWDMEQRARQSSDLWFYGKLLLPLLGLLPMLALAWSFGAFSGPAQIENPDPKCMQGLHGALGAFQQEMPFRFGAAQAEELASTGTLSPTWRRDGVQITVRLRLVGLDDGCLLRATRMRRVQPGQTTSTSGNFGQVEIRDCVCE
;
A
#
# COMPACT_ATOMS: atom_id res chain seq x y z
N MET A 1 -11.01 15.70 -25.56
CA MET A 1 -11.90 14.60 -25.11
C MET A 1 -11.91 14.40 -23.58
N LYS A 2 -10.76 14.27 -22.89
CA LYS A 2 -10.69 14.04 -21.43
C LYS A 2 -11.28 15.16 -20.54
N ARG A 3 -11.08 16.44 -20.90
CA ARG A 3 -11.67 17.58 -20.17
C ARG A 3 -13.20 17.50 -20.11
N ARG A 4 -13.83 17.18 -21.25
CA ARG A 4 -15.29 16.97 -21.35
C ARG A 4 -15.77 15.77 -20.51
N ARG A 5 -14.95 14.72 -20.38
CA ARG A 5 -15.27 13.55 -19.52
C ARG A 5 -15.27 13.93 -18.04
N ASN A 6 -14.27 14.68 -17.58
CA ASN A 6 -14.21 15.11 -16.18
C ASN A 6 -15.30 16.15 -15.84
N GLU A 7 -15.65 17.02 -16.79
CA GLU A 7 -16.79 17.93 -16.67
C GLU A 7 -18.11 17.16 -16.51
N ARG A 8 -18.33 16.10 -17.31
CA ARG A 8 -19.50 15.21 -17.18
C ARG A 8 -19.54 14.47 -15.85
N ILE A 9 -18.41 13.99 -15.34
CA ILE A 9 -18.35 13.33 -14.02
C ILE A 9 -18.72 14.32 -12.92
N ARG A 10 -18.20 15.55 -12.96
CA ARG A 10 -18.57 16.60 -11.99
C ARG A 10 -20.05 16.94 -12.05
N GLU A 11 -20.60 17.07 -13.25
CA GLU A 11 -22.03 17.30 -13.45
C GLU A 11 -22.87 16.16 -12.86
N ALA A 12 -22.44 14.91 -13.02
CA ALA A 12 -23.10 13.75 -12.42
C ALA A 12 -23.03 13.78 -10.88
N VAL A 13 -21.87 14.10 -10.30
CA VAL A 13 -21.71 14.27 -8.84
C VAL A 13 -22.65 15.36 -8.31
N ASP A 14 -22.69 16.52 -8.96
CA ASP A 14 -23.56 17.63 -8.55
C ASP A 14 -25.05 17.26 -8.67
N ASN A 15 -25.41 16.46 -9.67
CA ASN A 15 -26.78 15.96 -9.79
C ASN A 15 -27.14 14.99 -8.66
N VAL A 16 -26.23 14.08 -8.30
CA VAL A 16 -26.47 13.10 -7.22
C VAL A 16 -26.58 13.81 -5.87
N ARG A 17 -25.71 14.77 -5.56
CA ARG A 17 -25.80 15.60 -4.34
C ARG A 17 -27.13 16.36 -4.25
N ARG A 18 -27.66 16.82 -5.38
CA ARG A 18 -28.99 17.46 -5.43
C ARG A 18 -30.13 16.50 -5.12
N LEU A 19 -30.01 15.21 -5.44
CA LEU A 19 -31.01 14.21 -5.08
C LEU A 19 -30.95 13.88 -3.60
N GLU A 20 -29.73 13.71 -3.06
CA GLU A 20 -29.49 13.51 -1.63
C GLU A 20 -30.11 14.64 -0.80
N ALA A 21 -29.82 15.90 -1.15
CA ALA A 21 -30.36 17.08 -0.46
C ALA A 21 -31.89 17.20 -0.52
N ARG A 22 -32.55 16.52 -1.47
CA ARG A 22 -34.02 16.53 -1.62
C ARG A 22 -34.72 15.42 -0.86
N GLY A 23 -33.98 14.46 -0.28
CA GLY A 23 -34.57 13.34 0.45
C GLY A 23 -35.54 12.53 -0.41
N ILE A 24 -35.16 12.22 -1.64
CA ILE A 24 -36.04 11.59 -2.64
C ILE A 24 -36.49 10.19 -2.12
N PRO A 25 -37.80 9.88 -2.12
CA PRO A 25 -38.31 8.55 -1.76
C PRO A 25 -37.75 7.43 -2.64
N LYS A 26 -37.57 6.23 -2.06
CA LYS A 26 -36.90 5.09 -2.72
C LYS A 26 -37.56 4.65 -4.03
N ASP A 27 -38.89 4.75 -4.11
CA ASP A 27 -39.70 4.47 -5.30
C ASP A 27 -39.46 5.46 -6.45
N GLN A 28 -38.95 6.65 -6.15
CA GLN A 28 -38.63 7.70 -7.13
C GLN A 28 -37.12 7.75 -7.48
N LEU A 29 -36.27 7.00 -6.76
CA LEU A 29 -34.82 6.98 -7.00
C LEU A 29 -34.44 6.39 -8.36
N HIS A 30 -35.24 5.49 -8.91
CA HIS A 30 -34.94 4.86 -10.19
C HIS A 30 -34.85 5.88 -11.33
N ASP A 31 -35.88 6.71 -11.50
CA ASP A 31 -35.91 7.72 -12.57
C ASP A 31 -35.03 8.93 -12.26
N ALA A 32 -34.97 9.33 -10.99
CA ALA A 32 -34.13 10.43 -10.55
C ALA A 32 -32.64 10.11 -10.73
N GLY A 33 -32.20 8.93 -10.28
CA GLY A 33 -30.83 8.44 -10.43
C GLY A 33 -30.40 8.28 -11.88
N ARG A 34 -31.31 7.79 -12.73
CA ARG A 34 -31.03 7.63 -14.17
C ARG A 34 -30.78 8.98 -14.85
N LYS A 35 -31.51 10.03 -14.45
CA LYS A 35 -31.28 11.41 -14.91
C LYS A 35 -30.00 11.98 -14.33
N ALA A 36 -29.72 11.76 -13.06
CA ALA A 36 -28.53 12.29 -12.40
C ALA A 36 -27.22 11.76 -13.01
N LEU A 37 -27.20 10.48 -13.39
CA LEU A 37 -26.03 9.82 -13.98
C LEU A 37 -25.99 9.90 -15.51
N ALA A 38 -26.93 10.57 -16.17
CA ALA A 38 -26.97 10.71 -17.63
C ALA A 38 -25.65 11.22 -18.25
N PRO A 39 -24.92 12.17 -17.63
CA PRO A 39 -23.65 12.67 -18.20
C PRO A 39 -22.56 11.60 -18.35
N ILE A 40 -22.60 10.53 -17.54
CA ILE A 40 -21.60 9.45 -17.55
C ILE A 40 -22.10 8.15 -18.18
N ARG A 41 -23.27 8.15 -18.82
CA ARG A 41 -23.91 6.95 -19.40
C ARG A 41 -23.05 6.20 -20.42
N GLU A 42 -22.14 6.91 -21.10
CA GLU A 42 -21.19 6.32 -22.05
C GLU A 42 -20.12 5.44 -21.37
N ASP A 43 -19.85 5.62 -20.07
CA ASP A 43 -18.97 4.76 -19.27
C ASP A 43 -19.83 3.69 -18.58
N HIS A 44 -20.26 2.68 -19.34
CA HIS A 44 -21.24 1.66 -18.92
C HIS A 44 -20.93 1.01 -17.56
N GLU A 45 -19.65 0.76 -17.28
CA GLU A 45 -19.20 0.16 -16.01
C GLU A 45 -19.39 1.11 -14.84
N LEU A 46 -18.93 2.36 -14.98
CA LEU A 46 -19.10 3.39 -13.94
C LEU A 46 -20.57 3.70 -13.72
N TRP A 47 -21.33 3.83 -14.81
CA TRP A 47 -22.76 4.12 -14.75
C TRP A 47 -23.53 3.02 -14.02
N ALA A 48 -23.29 1.75 -14.33
CA ALA A 48 -23.99 0.63 -13.68
C ALA A 48 -23.70 0.58 -12.18
N ARG A 49 -22.44 0.80 -11.78
CA ARG A 49 -22.02 0.80 -10.38
C ARG A 49 -22.65 1.94 -9.59
N CYS A 50 -22.49 3.18 -10.06
CA CYS A 50 -23.08 4.34 -9.40
C CYS A 50 -24.62 4.27 -9.37
N PHE A 51 -25.25 3.68 -10.39
CA PHE A 51 -26.70 3.52 -10.42
C PHE A 51 -27.19 2.53 -9.35
N GLY A 52 -26.45 1.44 -9.11
CA GLY A 52 -26.73 0.51 -8.00
C GLY A 52 -26.73 1.22 -6.65
N HIS A 53 -25.66 1.95 -6.35
CA HIS A 53 -25.55 2.74 -5.11
C HIS A 53 -26.69 3.76 -4.96
N VAL A 54 -27.07 4.47 -6.03
CA VAL A 54 -28.20 5.42 -6.00
C VAL A 54 -29.55 4.73 -5.73
N GLN A 55 -29.78 3.50 -6.22
CA GLN A 55 -30.99 2.74 -5.93
C GLN A 55 -31.07 2.26 -4.47
N GLU A 56 -29.91 2.00 -3.88
CA GLU A 56 -29.78 1.57 -2.49
C GLU A 56 -29.85 2.75 -1.50
N GLY A 57 -29.74 3.99 -2.01
CA GLY A 57 -29.69 5.22 -1.21
C GLY A 57 -28.28 5.56 -0.73
N GLU A 58 -27.27 4.89 -1.26
CA GLU A 58 -25.84 5.05 -0.94
C GLU A 58 -25.21 6.15 -1.80
N PHE A 59 -25.68 7.39 -1.63
CA PHE A 59 -25.21 8.51 -2.46
C PHE A 59 -23.72 8.81 -2.28
N ASP A 60 -23.18 8.62 -1.07
CA ASP A 60 -21.76 8.81 -0.76
C ASP A 60 -20.86 7.85 -1.56
N GLU A 61 -21.24 6.57 -1.66
CA GLU A 61 -20.50 5.56 -2.43
C GLU A 61 -20.54 5.87 -3.93
N ALA A 62 -21.71 6.28 -4.44
CA ALA A 62 -21.83 6.71 -5.84
C ALA A 62 -20.92 7.91 -6.16
N ILE A 63 -20.83 8.89 -5.25
CA ILE A 63 -19.94 10.06 -5.38
C ILE A 63 -18.48 9.63 -5.29
N TRP A 64 -18.13 8.76 -4.35
CA TRP A 64 -16.77 8.27 -4.15
C TRP A 64 -16.25 7.57 -5.40
N ASP A 65 -17.03 6.68 -6.01
CA ASP A 65 -16.65 5.98 -7.25
C ASP A 65 -16.41 6.95 -8.42
N MET A 66 -17.26 7.96 -8.56
CA MET A 66 -17.11 9.01 -9.57
C MET A 66 -15.82 9.81 -9.36
N GLU A 67 -15.50 10.17 -8.11
CA GLU A 67 -14.27 10.88 -7.78
C GLU A 67 -13.01 10.03 -7.99
N GLN A 68 -13.03 8.75 -7.61
CA GLN A 68 -11.93 7.82 -7.87
C GLN A 68 -11.68 7.68 -9.37
N ARG A 69 -12.74 7.55 -10.17
CA ARG A 69 -12.63 7.47 -11.63
C ARG A 69 -12.06 8.75 -12.24
N ALA A 70 -12.45 9.91 -11.71
CA ALA A 70 -11.87 11.18 -12.13
C ALA A 70 -10.36 11.26 -11.82
N ARG A 71 -9.92 10.78 -10.64
CA ARG A 71 -8.50 10.73 -10.23
C ARG A 71 -7.67 9.74 -11.05
N GLN A 72 -8.20 8.55 -11.32
CA GLN A 72 -7.53 7.55 -12.15
C GLN A 72 -7.32 8.06 -13.60
N SER A 73 -8.25 8.90 -14.10
CA SER A 73 -8.12 9.52 -15.42
C SER A 73 -7.00 10.57 -15.50
N SER A 74 -6.63 11.21 -14.38
CA SER A 74 -5.51 12.15 -14.32
C SER A 74 -4.15 11.45 -14.24
N ASP A 75 -4.04 10.30 -13.58
CA ASP A 75 -2.76 9.61 -13.38
C ASP A 75 -2.20 8.97 -14.65
N LEU A 76 -3.07 8.48 -15.55
CA LEU A 76 -2.65 7.93 -16.86
C LEU A 76 -1.95 8.96 -17.77
N TRP A 77 -2.03 10.27 -17.49
CA TRP A 77 -1.31 11.29 -18.25
C TRP A 77 0.12 11.51 -17.75
N PHE A 78 0.38 11.31 -16.46
CA PHE A 78 1.74 11.33 -15.91
C PHE A 78 2.56 10.17 -16.47
N TYR A 79 1.97 8.98 -16.55
CA TYR A 79 2.63 7.82 -17.16
C TYR A 79 2.78 7.96 -18.68
N GLY A 80 1.77 8.47 -19.39
CA GLY A 80 1.83 8.58 -20.86
C GLY A 80 2.86 9.59 -21.43
N LYS A 81 3.17 10.66 -20.69
CA LYS A 81 4.20 11.63 -21.12
C LYS A 81 5.61 11.30 -20.63
N LEU A 82 5.76 10.53 -19.56
CA LEU A 82 7.06 10.00 -19.15
C LEU A 82 7.46 8.73 -19.90
N LEU A 83 6.51 7.85 -20.26
CA LEU A 83 6.82 6.53 -20.82
C LEU A 83 7.27 6.56 -22.29
N LEU A 84 6.82 7.52 -23.11
CA LEU A 84 7.19 7.58 -24.52
C LEU A 84 8.71 7.84 -24.76
N PRO A 85 9.38 8.77 -24.04
CA PRO A 85 10.84 8.89 -24.15
C PRO A 85 11.60 7.73 -23.47
N LEU A 86 10.98 7.01 -22.52
CA LEU A 86 11.59 5.84 -21.86
C LEU A 86 11.66 4.60 -22.78
N LEU A 87 10.72 4.43 -23.71
CA LEU A 87 10.71 3.32 -24.68
C LEU A 87 11.86 3.39 -25.70
N GLY A 88 12.41 4.58 -25.97
CA GLY A 88 13.61 4.74 -26.81
C GLY A 88 14.93 4.45 -26.09
N LEU A 89 14.95 4.48 -24.75
CA LEU A 89 16.13 4.25 -23.90
C LEU A 89 16.22 2.81 -23.36
N LEU A 90 15.16 2.02 -23.52
CA LEU A 90 15.05 0.65 -23.01
C LEU A 90 16.07 -0.37 -23.57
N PRO A 91 16.54 -0.32 -24.84
CA PRO A 91 17.61 -1.24 -25.26
C PRO A 91 18.98 -0.88 -24.67
N MET A 92 19.22 0.37 -24.23
CA MET A 92 20.47 0.74 -23.53
C MET A 92 20.42 0.50 -22.02
N LEU A 93 19.24 0.57 -21.38
CA LEU A 93 19.07 0.23 -19.97
C LEU A 93 19.00 -1.28 -19.71
N ALA A 94 18.63 -2.11 -20.70
CA ALA A 94 18.65 -3.57 -20.55
C ALA A 94 20.05 -4.15 -20.26
N LEU A 95 21.14 -3.46 -20.66
CA LEU A 95 22.52 -3.84 -20.30
C LEU A 95 22.95 -3.35 -18.91
N ALA A 96 22.24 -2.37 -18.33
CA ALA A 96 22.52 -1.86 -16.99
C ALA A 96 21.66 -2.52 -15.89
N TRP A 97 20.58 -3.21 -16.26
CA TRP A 97 19.66 -3.88 -15.33
C TRP A 97 20.00 -5.34 -15.03
N SER A 98 21.13 -5.85 -15.51
CA SER A 98 21.68 -7.13 -15.04
C SER A 98 22.33 -7.04 -13.65
N PHE A 99 22.46 -5.83 -13.08
CA PHE A 99 23.13 -5.61 -11.77
C PHE A 99 22.25 -4.91 -10.72
N GLY A 100 20.97 -4.66 -11.00
CA GLY A 100 20.01 -4.13 -10.03
C GLY A 100 19.32 -5.25 -9.29
N ALA A 101 20.07 -5.95 -8.41
CA ALA A 101 19.57 -7.05 -7.62
C ALA A 101 18.24 -6.68 -6.93
N PHE A 102 17.14 -7.30 -7.38
CA PHE A 102 16.02 -7.57 -6.49
C PHE A 102 16.49 -8.68 -5.54
N SER A 103 17.46 -8.37 -4.68
CA SER A 103 17.91 -9.30 -3.66
C SER A 103 16.72 -9.51 -2.73
N GLY A 104 16.37 -10.78 -2.53
CA GLY A 104 15.48 -11.19 -1.47
C GLY A 104 15.97 -10.67 -0.11
N PRO A 105 15.18 -10.83 0.96
CA PRO A 105 15.73 -10.57 2.28
C PRO A 105 17.03 -11.35 2.46
N ALA A 106 18.07 -10.66 2.92
CA ALA A 106 19.36 -11.30 3.06
C ALA A 106 19.26 -12.36 4.16
N GLN A 107 19.87 -13.52 3.98
CA GLN A 107 19.87 -14.62 4.95
C GLN A 107 21.24 -14.72 5.58
N ILE A 108 21.30 -15.16 6.85
CA ILE A 108 22.59 -15.40 7.48
C ILE A 108 23.16 -16.70 6.92
N GLU A 109 24.32 -16.62 6.26
CA GLU A 109 24.96 -17.75 5.60
C GLU A 109 25.48 -18.78 6.61
N ASN A 110 26.04 -18.29 7.73
CA ASN A 110 26.59 -19.14 8.78
C ASN A 110 26.21 -18.60 10.18
N PRO A 111 25.12 -19.11 10.80
CA PRO A 111 24.65 -18.66 12.11
C PRO A 111 25.48 -19.28 13.24
N ASP A 112 26.76 -18.93 13.31
CA ASP A 112 27.61 -19.35 14.42
C ASP A 112 27.17 -18.72 15.76
N PRO A 113 27.63 -19.22 16.92
CA PRO A 113 27.20 -18.70 18.22
C PRO A 113 27.49 -17.20 18.42
N LYS A 114 28.54 -16.66 17.79
CA LYS A 114 28.91 -15.24 17.91
C LYS A 114 27.98 -14.36 17.06
N CYS A 115 27.68 -14.80 15.85
CA CYS A 115 26.68 -14.20 14.98
C CYS A 115 25.30 -14.20 15.66
N MET A 116 24.86 -15.34 16.20
CA MET A 116 23.59 -15.44 16.91
C MET A 116 23.54 -14.55 18.15
N GLN A 117 24.65 -14.42 18.89
CA GLN A 117 24.75 -13.46 20.00
C GLN A 117 24.60 -12.01 19.52
N GLY A 118 25.23 -11.65 18.40
CA GLY A 118 25.09 -10.33 17.76
C GLY A 118 23.65 -10.07 17.31
N LEU A 119 23.00 -11.05 16.70
CA LEU A 119 21.60 -11.00 16.28
C LEU A 119 20.65 -10.82 17.48
N HIS A 120 20.88 -11.55 18.56
CA HIS A 120 20.16 -11.38 19.82
C HIS A 120 20.36 -9.98 20.41
N GLY A 121 21.59 -9.45 20.37
CA GLY A 121 21.88 -8.07 20.78
C GLY A 121 21.11 -7.04 19.95
N ALA A 122 21.07 -7.22 18.62
CA ALA A 122 20.34 -6.34 17.72
C ALA A 122 18.82 -6.39 17.95
N LEU A 123 18.24 -7.58 18.13
CA LEU A 123 16.83 -7.74 18.52
C LEU A 123 16.55 -7.12 19.90
N GLY A 124 17.49 -7.24 20.83
CA GLY A 124 17.43 -6.62 22.15
C GLY A 124 17.37 -5.09 22.08
N ALA A 125 18.11 -4.46 21.17
CA ALA A 125 18.03 -3.02 20.93
C ALA A 125 16.63 -2.60 20.43
N PHE A 126 16.04 -3.35 19.48
CA PHE A 126 14.67 -3.11 19.03
C PHE A 126 13.63 -3.33 20.13
N GLN A 127 13.87 -4.28 21.04
CA GLN A 127 12.99 -4.54 22.19
C GLN A 127 12.97 -3.40 23.22
N GLN A 128 13.99 -2.52 23.24
CA GLN A 128 13.94 -1.32 24.09
C GLN A 128 12.93 -0.29 23.55
N GLU A 129 12.73 -0.24 22.24
CA GLU A 129 11.83 0.69 21.57
C GLU A 129 10.45 0.09 21.28
N MET A 130 10.33 -1.24 21.31
CA MET A 130 9.12 -1.97 20.95
C MET A 130 8.62 -2.85 22.10
N PRO A 131 7.30 -2.92 22.36
CA PRO A 131 6.73 -3.69 23.47
C PRO A 131 6.73 -5.22 23.23
N PHE A 132 7.51 -5.71 22.27
CA PHE A 132 7.58 -7.13 21.88
C PHE A 132 8.89 -7.74 22.38
N ARG A 133 8.82 -8.96 22.92
CA ARG A 133 10.01 -9.71 23.35
C ARG A 133 10.43 -10.68 22.27
N PHE A 134 11.69 -10.60 21.86
CA PHE A 134 12.27 -11.57 20.94
C PHE A 134 12.94 -12.70 21.74
N GLY A 135 12.65 -13.95 21.38
CA GLY A 135 13.27 -15.14 21.94
C GLY A 135 14.19 -15.84 20.93
N ALA A 136 14.70 -17.02 21.33
CA ALA A 136 15.54 -17.88 20.50
C ALA A 136 14.90 -18.21 19.14
N ALA A 137 13.63 -18.64 19.15
CA ALA A 137 12.90 -19.00 17.94
C ALA A 137 12.80 -17.86 16.92
N GLN A 138 12.60 -16.62 17.38
CA GLN A 138 12.52 -15.46 16.48
C GLN A 138 13.87 -15.10 15.88
N ALA A 139 14.96 -15.29 16.62
CA ALA A 139 16.31 -15.09 16.09
C ALA A 139 16.65 -16.16 15.03
N GLU A 140 16.29 -17.42 15.28
CA GLU A 140 16.45 -18.52 14.31
C GLU A 140 15.61 -18.31 13.05
N GLU A 141 14.36 -17.86 13.20
CA GLU A 141 13.48 -17.51 12.08
C GLU A 141 14.07 -16.35 11.25
N LEU A 142 14.56 -15.31 11.92
CA LEU A 142 15.17 -14.16 11.25
C LEU A 142 16.47 -14.53 10.53
N ALA A 143 17.30 -15.40 11.13
CA ALA A 143 18.54 -15.86 10.52
C ALA A 143 18.28 -16.70 9.25
N SER A 144 17.29 -17.58 9.30
CA SER A 144 16.96 -18.50 8.19
C SER A 144 16.14 -17.87 7.07
N THR A 145 15.23 -16.95 7.39
CA THR A 145 14.31 -16.36 6.38
C THR A 145 14.71 -14.95 5.96
N GLY A 146 15.59 -14.31 6.71
CA GLY A 146 15.98 -12.92 6.51
C GLY A 146 14.90 -11.91 6.90
N THR A 147 13.75 -12.34 7.40
CA THR A 147 12.67 -11.44 7.82
C THR A 147 11.95 -11.92 9.07
N LEU A 148 11.39 -10.97 9.81
CA LEU A 148 10.52 -11.28 10.94
C LEU A 148 9.36 -10.27 10.96
N SER A 149 8.14 -10.73 11.23
CA SER A 149 6.96 -9.85 11.27
C SER A 149 6.23 -9.92 12.61
N PRO A 150 6.88 -9.49 13.72
CA PRO A 150 6.25 -9.53 15.03
C PRO A 150 4.95 -8.74 15.04
N THR A 151 3.94 -9.31 15.68
CA THR A 151 2.62 -8.71 15.84
C THR A 151 2.24 -8.68 17.30
N TRP A 152 1.75 -7.55 17.77
CA TRP A 152 1.24 -7.40 19.13
C TRP A 152 -0.04 -6.57 19.14
N ARG A 153 -0.75 -6.61 20.26
CA ARG A 153 -1.95 -5.80 20.47
C ARG A 153 -1.73 -4.81 21.61
N ARG A 154 -2.19 -3.58 21.41
CA ARG A 154 -2.19 -2.53 22.42
C ARG A 154 -3.44 -1.68 22.23
N ASP A 155 -4.20 -1.48 23.29
CA ASP A 155 -5.39 -0.59 23.30
C ASP A 155 -6.39 -0.90 22.16
N GLY A 156 -6.61 -2.19 21.88
CA GLY A 156 -7.50 -2.64 20.80
C GLY A 156 -6.91 -2.56 19.38
N VAL A 157 -5.72 -1.98 19.21
CA VAL A 157 -5.00 -1.88 17.94
C VAL A 157 -4.03 -3.05 17.80
N GLN A 158 -4.08 -3.76 16.67
CA GLN A 158 -3.08 -4.76 16.30
C GLN A 158 -1.98 -4.08 15.47
N ILE A 159 -0.75 -4.15 15.97
CA ILE A 159 0.42 -3.53 15.36
C ILE A 159 1.34 -4.66 14.89
N THR A 160 1.74 -4.61 13.61
CA THR A 160 2.72 -5.53 13.02
C THR A 160 3.91 -4.71 12.53
N VAL A 161 5.12 -5.06 12.96
CA VAL A 161 6.36 -4.48 12.42
C VAL A 161 7.04 -5.51 11.54
N ARG A 162 7.61 -5.09 10.40
CA ARG A 162 8.43 -5.94 9.55
C ARG A 162 9.90 -5.61 9.75
N LEU A 163 10.64 -6.56 10.30
CA LEU A 163 12.09 -6.57 10.37
C LEU A 163 12.65 -7.34 9.17
N ARG A 164 13.78 -6.88 8.65
CA ARG A 164 14.47 -7.51 7.53
C ARG A 164 15.99 -7.38 7.70
N LEU A 165 16.71 -8.43 7.37
CA LEU A 165 18.15 -8.41 7.19
C LEU A 165 18.50 -7.88 5.79
N VAL A 166 19.52 -7.03 5.77
CA VAL A 166 20.11 -6.45 4.57
C VAL A 166 21.60 -6.76 4.63
N GLY A 167 22.15 -7.38 3.58
CA GLY A 167 23.59 -7.61 3.49
C GLY A 167 24.35 -6.29 3.42
N LEU A 168 25.47 -6.23 4.13
CA LEU A 168 26.51 -5.21 4.00
C LEU A 168 27.80 -5.92 3.59
N ASP A 169 28.78 -5.18 3.08
CA ASP A 169 30.07 -5.75 2.61
C ASP A 169 30.77 -6.58 3.71
N ASP A 170 30.70 -6.11 4.97
CA ASP A 170 31.33 -6.74 6.14
C ASP A 170 30.32 -6.99 7.28
N GLY A 171 29.08 -7.33 6.97
CA GLY A 171 28.09 -7.59 8.01
C GLY A 171 26.65 -7.76 7.56
N CYS A 172 25.76 -7.78 8.55
CA CYS A 172 24.32 -7.71 8.33
C CYS A 172 23.76 -6.42 8.93
N LEU A 173 22.73 -5.84 8.30
CA LEU A 173 21.94 -4.76 8.87
C LEU A 173 20.52 -5.26 9.15
N LEU A 174 20.12 -5.25 10.42
CA LEU A 174 18.73 -5.48 10.80
C LEU A 174 17.95 -4.16 10.71
N ARG A 175 16.93 -4.10 9.86
CA ARG A 175 16.13 -2.88 9.64
C ARG A 175 14.64 -3.12 9.86
N ALA A 176 13.99 -2.19 10.56
CA ALA A 176 12.53 -2.11 10.63
C ALA A 176 11.99 -1.29 9.45
N THR A 177 11.20 -1.92 8.58
CA THR A 177 10.85 -1.38 7.25
C THR A 177 9.37 -1.02 7.08
N ARG A 178 8.49 -1.65 7.86
CA ARG A 178 7.04 -1.46 7.72
C ARG A 178 6.35 -1.59 9.07
N MET A 179 5.42 -0.69 9.33
CA MET A 179 4.49 -0.79 10.45
C MET A 179 3.07 -0.82 9.91
N ARG A 180 2.33 -1.88 10.25
CA ARG A 180 0.91 -2.02 9.95
C ARG A 180 0.12 -1.88 11.25
N ARG A 181 -0.94 -1.09 11.23
CA ARG A 181 -1.88 -0.95 12.35
C ARG A 181 -3.28 -1.30 11.88
N VAL A 182 -3.93 -2.19 12.61
CA VAL A 182 -5.31 -2.62 12.36
C VAL A 182 -6.14 -2.26 13.58
N GLN A 183 -7.17 -1.45 13.36
CA GLN A 183 -8.13 -1.03 14.38
C GLN A 183 -9.56 -1.11 13.80
N PRO A 184 -10.62 -1.08 14.63
CA PRO A 184 -11.99 -1.13 14.12
C PRO A 184 -12.24 -0.05 13.06
N GLY A 185 -12.67 -0.47 11.86
CA GLY A 185 -12.99 0.43 10.74
C GLY A 185 -11.79 1.04 10.00
N GLN A 186 -10.54 0.76 10.40
CA GLN A 186 -9.37 1.37 9.76
C GLN A 186 -8.14 0.45 9.75
N THR A 187 -7.50 0.34 8.58
CA THR A 187 -6.18 -0.27 8.45
C THR A 187 -5.21 0.75 7.88
N THR A 188 -4.10 1.00 8.59
CA THR A 188 -3.01 1.86 8.11
C THR A 188 -1.74 1.03 7.97
N SER A 189 -0.97 1.34 6.93
CA SER A 189 0.31 0.69 6.67
C SER A 189 1.30 1.75 6.22
N THR A 190 2.36 1.93 6.99
CA THR A 190 3.42 2.88 6.68
C THR A 190 4.71 2.13 6.42
N SER A 191 5.33 2.39 5.28
CA SER A 191 6.67 1.91 4.93
C SER A 191 7.69 3.03 5.17
N GLY A 192 8.83 2.70 5.76
CA GLY A 192 9.88 3.66 6.11
C GLY A 192 11.00 3.00 6.90
N ASN A 193 12.02 3.75 7.29
CA ASN A 193 13.04 3.25 8.22
C ASN A 193 12.60 3.60 9.65
N PHE A 194 12.21 2.59 10.42
CA PHE A 194 11.76 2.73 11.81
C PHE A 194 12.85 2.34 12.82
N GLY A 195 14.10 2.25 12.38
CA GLY A 195 15.24 1.81 13.18
C GLY A 195 16.09 0.82 12.41
N GLN A 196 17.40 0.86 12.67
CA GLN A 196 18.35 -0.06 12.09
C GLN A 196 19.50 -0.34 13.06
N VAL A 197 19.99 -1.58 13.06
CA VAL A 197 21.10 -2.02 13.90
C VAL A 197 22.04 -2.88 13.06
N GLU A 198 23.33 -2.57 13.12
CA GLU A 198 24.39 -3.29 12.43
C GLU A 198 24.80 -4.53 13.25
N ILE A 199 25.01 -5.65 12.57
CA ILE A 199 25.44 -6.93 13.12
C ILE A 199 26.73 -7.32 12.40
N ARG A 200 27.86 -6.97 13.00
CA ARG A 200 29.21 -7.14 12.41
C ARG A 200 29.73 -8.57 12.44
N ASP A 201 29.17 -9.39 13.33
CA ASP A 201 29.62 -10.76 13.54
C ASP A 201 28.91 -11.77 12.62
N CYS A 202 28.09 -11.31 11.66
CA CYS A 202 27.33 -12.17 10.74
C CYS A 202 27.62 -11.80 9.29
N VAL A 203 27.67 -12.81 8.41
CA VAL A 203 27.70 -12.63 6.95
C VAL A 203 26.30 -12.90 6.40
N CYS A 204 25.82 -12.01 5.53
CA CYS A 204 24.47 -12.07 4.95
C CYS A 204 24.52 -12.16 3.41
N GLU A 205 23.74 -13.09 2.84
CA GLU A 205 23.57 -13.28 1.38
C GLU A 205 22.16 -12.85 0.91
#